data_AF-V4LNL6-F1
#
_entry.id   AF-V4LNL6-F1
#
_cell.length_a   1.000
_cell.length_b   1.000
_cell.length_c   1.000
_cell.angle_alpha   90.00
_cell.angle_beta   90.00
_cell.angle_gamma   90.00
#
_symmetry.space_group_name_H-M   'P 1'
#
loop_
_entity.id
_entity.type
_entity.pdbx_description
1 polymer ?
#
loop_
_entity_poly.entity_id
_entity_poly.type
_entity_poly.pdbx_seq_one_letter_code
_entity_poly.pdbx_strand_id
1 'polypeptide(L)'
;MGNESYEDAIEALKKLIIEKDELKTVAAAKVEKLTAELQTVSSSNSKYFDPVERIKQGFITFKKEKYDTNPDLYGELAKGQSPKYMVFACSDSRVCPSHVLNFHPGDAFMVRNIANMVPPFDKVKYGGVGAAIEYAVLHLKVENIVVIGHSACGGIKGLMSFPLDGNNSTDFIEDWVKICLPAKSKVLAENESSAFEDQCGRCEREAVNVSLANLLTYPFVREGVVKGTLALKGGYYDFVKGAFELWGLQFGLSPAHPI
;
A
#
# COMPACT_ATOMS: atom_id res chain seq x y z
N MET A 1 28.93 -17.54 26.01
CA MET A 1 30.39 -17.37 26.21
C MET A 1 30.85 -16.00 25.72
N GLY A 2 30.17 -14.92 26.12
CA GLY A 2 30.49 -13.56 25.68
C GLY A 2 30.59 -12.53 26.82
N ASN A 3 30.19 -12.88 28.05
CA ASN A 3 30.23 -11.96 29.19
C ASN A 3 31.59 -11.93 29.91
N GLU A 4 32.30 -13.06 30.00
CA GLU A 4 33.61 -13.13 30.68
C GLU A 4 34.66 -12.24 29.98
N SER A 5 34.60 -12.12 28.65
CA SER A 5 35.52 -11.29 27.87
C SER A 5 35.39 -9.79 28.14
N TYR A 6 34.24 -9.31 28.63
CA TYR A 6 34.04 -7.88 28.89
C TYR A 6 34.53 -7.48 30.28
N GLU A 7 34.34 -8.35 31.27
CA GLU A 7 34.82 -8.08 32.64
C GLU A 7 36.34 -8.04 32.70
N ASP A 8 37.02 -8.96 32.01
CA ASP A 8 38.47 -8.98 31.89
C ASP A 8 39.01 -7.72 31.19
N ALA A 9 38.31 -7.24 30.15
CA ALA A 9 38.66 -6.02 29.44
C ALA A 9 38.48 -4.76 30.32
N ILE A 10 37.43 -4.73 31.14
CA ILE A 10 37.17 -3.64 32.09
C ILE A 10 38.24 -3.62 33.19
N GLU A 11 38.67 -4.79 33.67
CA GLU A 11 39.69 -4.89 34.72
C GLU A 11 41.09 -4.53 34.21
N ALA A 12 41.45 -4.95 32.99
CA ALA A 12 42.67 -4.52 32.32
C ALA A 12 42.71 -3.00 32.09
N LEU A 13 41.58 -2.40 31.69
CA LEU A 13 41.46 -0.96 31.49
C LEU A 13 41.61 -0.19 32.81
N LYS A 14 41.02 -0.69 33.91
CA LYS A 14 41.17 -0.12 35.25
C LYS A 14 42.62 -0.10 35.71
N LYS A 15 43.38 -1.19 35.49
CA LYS A 15 44.82 -1.24 35.81
C LYS A 15 45.63 -0.20 35.03
N LEU A 16 45.38 -0.05 33.73
CA LEU A 16 46.06 0.95 32.88
C LEU A 16 45.75 2.40 33.29
N ILE A 17 44.56 2.67 33.83
CA ILE A 17 44.15 3.99 34.34
C ILE A 17 44.83 4.30 35.68
N ILE A 18 45.14 3.29 36.50
CA ILE A 18 45.82 3.48 37.80
C ILE A 18 47.29 3.89 37.61
N GLU A 19 47.97 3.38 36.57
CA GLU A 19 49.41 3.59 36.33
C GLU A 19 49.78 4.94 35.69
N LYS A 20 48.83 5.72 35.17
CA LYS A 20 49.09 7.03 34.53
C LYS A 20 48.26 8.13 35.18
N ASP A 21 48.86 8.85 36.14
CA ASP A 21 48.17 9.84 36.98
C ASP A 21 47.53 11.01 36.20
N GLU A 22 48.08 11.37 35.03
CA GLU A 22 47.50 12.41 34.14
C GLU A 22 46.31 11.92 33.29
N LEU A 23 46.08 10.59 33.21
CA LEU A 23 44.96 10.00 32.48
C LEU A 23 43.75 9.70 33.38
N LYS A 24 43.88 9.78 34.70
CA LYS A 24 42.80 9.42 35.64
C LYS A 24 41.55 10.28 35.48
N THR A 25 41.69 11.60 35.35
CA THR A 25 40.54 12.52 35.27
C THR A 25 39.83 12.43 33.92
N VAL A 26 40.58 12.35 32.82
CA VAL A 26 40.02 12.23 31.47
C VAL A 26 39.43 10.84 31.23
N ALA A 27 40.08 9.78 31.72
CA ALA A 27 39.55 8.42 31.60
C ALA A 27 38.33 8.21 32.50
N ALA A 28 38.33 8.72 33.74
CA ALA A 28 37.17 8.64 34.62
C ALA A 28 35.96 9.37 34.03
N ALA A 29 36.15 10.59 33.51
CA ALA A 29 35.07 11.34 32.86
C ALA A 29 34.53 10.63 31.60
N LYS A 30 35.41 9.97 30.84
CA LYS A 30 35.00 9.24 29.63
C LYS A 30 34.34 7.90 29.95
N VAL A 31 34.76 7.24 31.02
CA VAL A 31 34.10 6.04 31.56
C VAL A 31 32.75 6.40 32.14
N GLU A 32 32.61 7.49 32.90
CA GLU A 32 31.29 7.98 33.37
C GLU A 32 30.38 8.32 32.21
N LYS A 33 30.88 9.03 31.19
CA LYS A 33 30.10 9.37 29.99
C LYS A 33 29.66 8.11 29.23
N LEU A 34 30.56 7.16 28.99
CA LEU A 34 30.22 5.90 28.32
C LEU A 34 29.29 5.03 29.18
N THR A 35 29.44 5.06 30.51
CA THR A 35 28.55 4.36 31.45
C THR A 35 27.16 5.00 31.46
N ALA A 36 27.04 6.33 31.40
CA ALA A 36 25.78 7.04 31.26
C ALA A 36 25.13 6.81 29.89
N GLU A 37 25.91 6.77 28.81
CA GLU A 37 25.42 6.41 27.46
C GLU A 37 24.98 4.94 27.42
N LEU A 38 25.72 4.02 28.03
CA LEU A 38 25.33 2.61 28.15
C LEU A 38 24.13 2.41 29.08
N GLN A 39 23.99 3.21 30.15
CA GLN A 39 22.83 3.21 31.04
C GLN A 39 21.59 3.80 30.37
N THR A 40 21.70 4.80 29.50
CA THR A 40 20.56 5.27 28.70
C THR A 40 20.14 4.24 27.65
N VAL A 41 21.09 3.46 27.10
CA VAL A 41 20.82 2.34 26.19
C VAL A 41 20.26 1.12 26.93
N SER A 42 20.72 0.81 28.15
CA SER A 42 20.21 -0.32 28.97
C SER A 42 18.96 0.02 29.79
N SER A 43 18.64 1.30 29.96
CA SER A 43 17.33 1.78 30.45
C SER A 43 16.25 1.77 29.36
N SER A 44 16.57 1.31 28.14
CA SER A 44 15.59 1.01 27.10
C SER A 44 14.86 -0.32 27.37
N ASN A 45 14.44 -0.54 28.62
CA ASN A 45 13.34 -1.44 28.94
C ASN A 45 12.12 -0.95 28.15
N SER A 46 11.89 -1.60 27.00
CA SER A 46 10.74 -1.48 26.10
C SER A 46 9.88 -0.23 26.33
N LYS A 47 10.24 0.90 25.72
CA LYS A 47 9.25 1.99 25.59
C LYS A 47 8.03 1.40 24.87
N TYR A 48 6.93 1.24 25.60
CA TYR A 48 5.65 0.83 25.05
C TYR A 48 5.35 1.72 23.83
N PHE A 49 4.91 1.11 22.72
CA PHE A 49 4.52 1.88 21.54
C PHE A 49 3.30 2.72 21.89
N ASP A 50 3.48 4.04 21.93
CA ASP A 50 2.38 4.98 22.11
C ASP A 50 1.81 5.37 20.72
N PRO A 51 0.61 4.88 20.35
CA PRO A 51 0.01 5.18 19.06
C PRO A 51 -0.33 6.67 18.90
N VAL A 52 -0.68 7.36 19.99
CA VAL A 52 -1.07 8.78 19.95
C VAL A 52 0.17 9.63 19.69
N GLU A 53 1.27 9.38 20.40
CA GLU A 53 2.53 10.09 20.17
C GLU A 53 3.11 9.79 18.78
N ARG A 54 2.96 8.56 18.27
CA ARG A 54 3.36 8.23 16.89
C ARG A 54 2.59 9.06 15.85
N ILE A 55 1.30 9.32 16.06
CA ILE A 55 0.50 10.16 15.16
C ILE A 55 0.94 11.62 15.24
N LYS A 56 1.07 12.17 16.45
CA LYS A 56 1.51 13.56 16.66
C LYS A 56 2.88 13.82 16.05
N GLN A 57 3.87 12.98 16.36
CA GLN A 57 5.22 13.14 15.84
C GLN A 57 5.25 12.97 14.31
N GLY A 58 4.43 12.06 13.76
CA GLY A 58 4.26 11.92 12.33
C GLY A 58 3.74 13.19 11.66
N PHE A 59 2.72 13.84 12.21
CA PHE A 59 2.19 15.09 11.68
C PHE A 59 3.17 16.26 11.82
N ILE A 60 3.85 16.38 12.97
CA ILE A 60 4.90 17.40 13.18
C ILE A 60 5.99 17.27 12.10
N THR A 61 6.41 16.03 11.82
CA THR A 61 7.41 15.74 10.78
C THR A 61 6.89 16.13 9.40
N PHE A 62 5.68 15.71 9.03
CA PHE A 62 5.04 16.12 7.77
C PHE A 62 4.95 17.65 7.64
N LYS A 63 4.51 18.34 8.70
CA LYS A 63 4.33 19.79 8.72
C LYS A 63 5.66 20.49 8.44
N LYS A 64 6.72 20.10 9.16
CA LYS A 64 8.04 20.70 9.05
C LYS A 64 8.73 20.37 7.72
N GLU A 65 8.69 19.11 7.30
CA GLU A 65 9.54 18.62 6.21
C GLU A 65 8.89 18.64 4.83
N LYS A 66 7.55 18.68 4.77
CA LYS A 66 6.79 18.66 3.52
C LYS A 66 5.92 19.89 3.36
N TYR A 67 5.08 20.21 4.33
CA TYR A 67 4.13 21.32 4.20
C TYR A 67 4.84 22.68 4.16
N ASP A 68 5.65 22.98 5.18
CA ASP A 68 6.31 24.29 5.32
C ASP A 68 7.45 24.51 4.31
N THR A 69 7.98 23.44 3.73
CA THR A 69 9.01 23.49 2.68
C THR A 69 8.43 23.63 1.28
N ASN A 70 7.11 23.51 1.10
CA ASN A 70 6.44 23.62 -0.20
C ASN A 70 5.20 24.55 -0.15
N PRO A 71 5.34 25.80 0.32
CA PRO A 71 4.21 26.70 0.55
C PRO A 71 3.37 26.97 -0.69
N ASP A 72 3.98 27.06 -1.88
CA ASP A 72 3.27 27.28 -3.14
C ASP A 72 2.37 26.09 -3.50
N LEU A 73 2.89 24.87 -3.37
CA LEU A 73 2.14 23.64 -3.63
C LEU A 73 0.91 23.55 -2.73
N TYR A 74 1.11 23.65 -1.40
CA TYR A 74 -0.01 23.54 -0.47
C TYR A 74 -0.94 24.76 -0.50
N GLY A 75 -0.43 25.93 -0.89
CA GLY A 75 -1.23 27.13 -1.15
C GLY A 75 -2.20 26.94 -2.32
N GLU A 76 -1.76 26.30 -3.42
CA GLU A 76 -2.66 25.96 -4.53
C GLU A 76 -3.62 24.82 -4.18
N LEU A 77 -3.13 23.76 -3.50
CA LEU A 77 -3.98 22.65 -3.09
C LEU A 77 -5.09 23.07 -2.10
N ALA A 78 -4.86 24.12 -1.30
CA ALA A 78 -5.89 24.67 -0.43
C ALA A 78 -7.07 25.30 -1.19
N LYS A 79 -6.89 25.68 -2.46
CA LYS A 79 -7.94 26.26 -3.31
C LYS A 79 -8.78 25.19 -4.01
N GLY A 80 -8.23 23.99 -4.21
CA GLY A 80 -8.92 22.89 -4.87
C GLY A 80 -7.98 21.75 -5.28
N GLN A 81 -8.55 20.73 -5.92
CA GLN A 81 -7.82 19.58 -6.43
C GLN A 81 -8.18 19.31 -7.90
N SER A 82 -7.21 18.84 -8.68
CA SER A 82 -7.41 18.43 -10.09
C SER A 82 -6.54 17.20 -10.45
N PRO A 83 -6.68 16.08 -9.69
CA PRO A 83 -5.87 14.90 -9.91
C PRO A 83 -6.07 14.32 -11.30
N LYS A 84 -4.99 13.82 -11.89
CA LYS A 84 -5.02 13.17 -13.22
C LYS A 84 -5.31 11.68 -13.14
N TYR A 85 -5.13 11.10 -11.96
CA TYR A 85 -5.32 9.68 -11.69
C TYR A 85 -6.43 9.46 -10.66
N MET A 86 -7.27 8.46 -10.90
CA MET A 86 -7.97 7.72 -9.86
C MET A 86 -7.24 6.40 -9.64
N VAL A 87 -6.97 6.04 -8.39
CA VAL A 87 -6.24 4.80 -8.05
C VAL A 87 -7.07 3.92 -7.13
N PHE A 88 -7.30 2.67 -7.53
CA PHE A 88 -7.74 1.60 -6.65
C PHE A 88 -6.52 0.80 -6.19
N ALA A 89 -6.33 0.69 -4.88
CA ALA A 89 -5.26 -0.11 -4.28
C ALA A 89 -5.74 -0.84 -3.03
N CYS A 90 -5.00 -1.86 -2.61
CA CYS A 90 -5.41 -2.65 -1.46
C CYS A 90 -5.21 -1.84 -0.17
N SER A 91 -6.04 -2.09 0.84
CA SER A 91 -5.86 -1.55 2.19
C SER A 91 -4.63 -2.09 2.92
N ASP A 92 -3.95 -3.10 2.35
CA ASP A 92 -2.71 -3.68 2.88
C ASP A 92 -1.67 -2.60 3.23
N SER A 93 -1.10 -2.66 4.43
CA SER A 93 -0.23 -1.63 4.98
C SER A 93 1.10 -1.49 4.23
N ARG A 94 1.48 -2.46 3.39
CA ARG A 94 2.75 -2.51 2.66
C ARG A 94 2.71 -1.81 1.30
N VAL A 95 1.52 -1.48 0.80
CA VAL A 95 1.31 -1.10 -0.62
C VAL A 95 0.68 0.28 -0.79
N CYS A 96 1.05 1.24 0.06
CA CYS A 96 0.58 2.63 -0.06
C CYS A 96 0.94 3.20 -1.45
N PRO A 97 -0.02 3.55 -2.32
CA PRO A 97 0.28 3.97 -3.69
C PRO A 97 1.13 5.24 -3.76
N SER A 98 0.94 6.17 -2.82
CA SER A 98 1.78 7.38 -2.74
C SER A 98 3.25 7.05 -2.56
N HIS A 99 3.57 5.99 -1.82
CA HIS A 99 4.96 5.56 -1.62
C HIS A 99 5.47 4.75 -2.83
N VAL A 100 4.67 3.78 -3.30
CA VAL A 100 5.10 2.85 -4.36
C VAL A 100 5.31 3.56 -5.70
N LEU A 101 4.45 4.52 -6.03
CA LEU A 101 4.47 5.23 -7.32
C LEU A 101 4.96 6.68 -7.20
N ASN A 102 5.44 7.08 -6.02
CA ASN A 102 5.88 8.45 -5.73
C ASN A 102 4.83 9.51 -6.11
N PHE A 103 3.55 9.27 -5.79
CA PHE A 103 2.53 10.31 -5.96
C PHE A 103 2.66 11.38 -4.88
N HIS A 104 2.62 12.64 -5.33
CA HIS A 104 2.56 13.82 -4.49
C HIS A 104 1.09 14.18 -4.15
N PRO A 105 0.86 14.99 -3.11
CA PRO A 105 -0.47 15.53 -2.83
C PRO A 105 -1.03 16.26 -4.05
N GLY A 106 -2.25 15.87 -4.46
CA GLY A 106 -2.91 16.41 -5.65
C GLY A 106 -2.80 15.54 -6.91
N ASP A 107 -1.89 14.57 -6.98
CA ASP A 107 -1.70 13.76 -8.20
C ASP A 107 -2.82 12.76 -8.44
N ALA A 108 -3.27 12.09 -7.37
CA ALA A 108 -4.17 10.94 -7.45
C ALA A 108 -5.31 11.00 -6.42
N PHE A 109 -6.53 10.73 -6.90
CA PHE A 109 -7.70 10.48 -6.07
C PHE A 109 -7.77 8.98 -5.73
N MET A 110 -7.67 8.62 -4.45
CA MET A 110 -7.42 7.24 -4.03
C MET A 110 -8.63 6.56 -3.40
N VAL A 111 -8.88 5.32 -3.80
CA VAL A 111 -9.78 4.38 -3.13
C VAL A 111 -8.97 3.19 -2.65
N ARG A 112 -9.09 2.87 -1.35
CA ARG A 112 -8.42 1.71 -0.75
C ARG A 112 -9.44 0.78 -0.11
N ASN A 113 -9.43 -0.48 -0.53
CA ASN A 113 -10.34 -1.51 -0.02
C ASN A 113 -9.65 -2.89 -0.01
N ILE A 114 -10.35 -3.93 0.44
CA ILE A 114 -9.79 -5.28 0.50
C ILE A 114 -9.59 -5.82 -0.92
N ALA A 115 -8.34 -6.20 -1.22
CA ALA A 115 -7.93 -6.73 -2.52
C ALA A 115 -8.22 -5.79 -3.72
N ASN A 116 -8.20 -4.47 -3.52
CA ASN A 116 -8.27 -3.44 -4.58
C ASN A 116 -9.40 -3.68 -5.60
N MET A 117 -10.51 -4.26 -5.15
CA MET A 117 -11.57 -4.71 -6.03
C MET A 117 -12.46 -3.55 -6.45
N VAL A 118 -12.85 -3.56 -7.71
CA VAL A 118 -13.92 -2.71 -8.22
C VAL A 118 -15.14 -3.59 -8.47
N PRO A 119 -16.23 -3.46 -7.69
CA PRO A 119 -17.49 -4.14 -7.97
C PRO A 119 -18.15 -3.61 -9.26
N PRO A 120 -19.08 -4.37 -9.86
CA PRO A 120 -19.92 -3.85 -10.93
C PRO A 120 -20.85 -2.74 -10.41
N PHE A 121 -21.41 -1.97 -11.34
CA PHE A 121 -22.39 -0.91 -11.05
C PHE A 121 -23.61 -1.48 -10.33
N ASP A 122 -23.77 -1.09 -9.07
CA ASP A 122 -24.96 -1.37 -8.25
C ASP A 122 -25.16 -0.22 -7.26
N LYS A 123 -26.31 0.46 -7.38
CA LYS A 123 -26.63 1.63 -6.54
C LYS A 123 -26.95 1.26 -5.09
N VAL A 124 -27.34 0.02 -4.83
CA VAL A 124 -27.78 -0.46 -3.51
C VAL A 124 -26.61 -1.08 -2.76
N LYS A 125 -25.87 -1.99 -3.39
CA LYS A 125 -24.81 -2.77 -2.72
C LYS A 125 -23.47 -2.05 -2.64
N TYR A 126 -23.12 -1.27 -3.66
CA TYR A 126 -21.75 -0.77 -3.85
C TYR A 126 -21.68 0.76 -3.93
N GLY A 127 -22.58 1.44 -3.22
CA GLY A 127 -22.69 2.91 -3.24
C GLY A 127 -21.38 3.63 -2.92
N GLY A 128 -20.56 3.12 -1.99
CA GLY A 128 -19.27 3.73 -1.66
C GLY A 128 -18.27 3.75 -2.82
N VAL A 129 -18.11 2.62 -3.53
CA VAL A 129 -17.22 2.57 -4.71
C VAL A 129 -17.84 3.35 -5.87
N GLY A 130 -19.13 3.20 -6.11
CA GLY A 130 -19.81 3.90 -7.20
C GLY A 130 -19.72 5.42 -7.07
N ALA A 131 -19.94 5.96 -5.87
CA ALA A 131 -19.81 7.39 -5.60
C ALA A 131 -18.38 7.91 -5.82
N ALA A 132 -17.36 7.13 -5.43
CA ALA A 132 -15.97 7.51 -5.63
C ALA A 132 -15.59 7.58 -7.13
N ILE A 133 -16.04 6.60 -7.93
CA ILE A 133 -15.79 6.60 -9.39
C ILE A 133 -16.57 7.75 -10.05
N GLU A 134 -17.84 7.95 -9.69
CA GLU A 134 -18.67 9.04 -10.21
C GLU A 134 -18.03 10.41 -9.93
N TYR A 135 -17.57 10.63 -8.69
CA TYR A 135 -16.92 11.88 -8.32
C TYR A 135 -15.61 12.10 -9.09
N ALA A 136 -14.74 11.09 -9.15
CA ALA A 136 -13.47 11.20 -9.87
C ALA A 136 -13.68 11.50 -11.37
N VAL A 137 -14.59 10.80 -12.02
CA VAL A 137 -14.80 10.90 -13.47
C VAL A 137 -15.63 12.14 -13.84
N LEU A 138 -16.77 12.36 -13.18
CA LEU A 138 -17.70 13.41 -13.56
C LEU A 138 -17.38 14.76 -12.94
N HIS A 139 -16.75 14.82 -11.76
CA HIS A 139 -16.46 16.08 -11.08
C HIS A 139 -14.98 16.46 -11.17
N LEU A 140 -14.06 15.56 -10.80
CA LEU A 140 -12.62 15.85 -10.84
C LEU A 140 -12.02 15.75 -12.24
N LYS A 141 -12.73 15.10 -13.18
CA LYS A 141 -12.30 14.90 -14.58
C LYS A 141 -10.93 14.19 -14.66
N VAL A 142 -10.74 13.15 -13.84
CA VAL A 142 -9.55 12.31 -13.95
C VAL A 142 -9.42 11.74 -15.37
N GLU A 143 -8.20 11.58 -15.84
CA GLU A 143 -7.90 11.10 -17.19
C GLU A 143 -7.53 9.60 -17.19
N ASN A 144 -7.17 9.06 -16.02
CA ASN A 144 -6.74 7.68 -15.86
C ASN A 144 -7.41 7.05 -14.63
N ILE A 145 -7.94 5.84 -14.77
CA ILE A 145 -8.25 4.96 -13.63
C ILE A 145 -7.25 3.81 -13.64
N VAL A 146 -6.53 3.64 -12.54
CA VAL A 146 -5.54 2.57 -12.35
C VAL A 146 -5.99 1.65 -11.22
N VAL A 147 -6.12 0.35 -11.51
CA VAL A 147 -6.41 -0.68 -10.50
C VAL A 147 -5.11 -1.46 -10.23
N ILE A 148 -4.60 -1.39 -9.02
CA ILE A 148 -3.29 -1.93 -8.64
C ILE A 148 -3.47 -3.14 -7.72
N GLY A 149 -3.26 -4.33 -8.28
CA GLY A 149 -3.06 -5.57 -7.52
C GLY A 149 -1.67 -5.64 -6.91
N HIS A 150 -1.43 -6.60 -6.02
CA HIS A 150 -0.12 -6.77 -5.41
C HIS A 150 0.16 -8.22 -4.98
N SER A 151 1.44 -8.54 -4.83
CA SER A 151 1.91 -9.85 -4.34
C SER A 151 1.42 -10.15 -2.92
N ALA A 152 1.18 -11.42 -2.63
CA ALA A 152 0.80 -11.93 -1.30
C ALA A 152 -0.39 -11.16 -0.69
N CYS A 153 -1.43 -10.95 -1.50
CA CYS A 153 -2.65 -10.27 -1.10
C CYS A 153 -3.54 -11.18 -0.23
N GLY A 154 -3.77 -10.77 1.02
CA GLY A 154 -4.60 -11.52 1.95
C GLY A 154 -6.05 -11.72 1.48
N GLY A 155 -6.63 -10.72 0.80
CA GLY A 155 -7.99 -10.84 0.26
C GLY A 155 -8.09 -11.82 -0.91
N ILE A 156 -7.08 -11.87 -1.79
CA ILE A 156 -7.02 -12.86 -2.88
C ILE A 156 -6.75 -14.26 -2.33
N LYS A 157 -5.85 -14.39 -1.35
CA LYS A 157 -5.64 -15.65 -0.65
C LYS A 157 -6.95 -16.16 -0.04
N GLY A 158 -7.71 -15.28 0.62
CA GLY A 158 -9.05 -15.58 1.14
C GLY A 158 -9.98 -16.08 0.03
N LEU A 159 -10.14 -15.29 -1.05
CA LEU A 159 -10.94 -15.67 -2.22
C LEU A 159 -10.59 -17.08 -2.72
N MET A 160 -9.30 -17.39 -2.87
CA MET A 160 -8.86 -18.69 -3.37
C MET A 160 -9.16 -19.83 -2.38
N SER A 161 -9.05 -19.58 -1.07
CA SER A 161 -9.29 -20.58 -0.03
C SER A 161 -10.77 -20.83 0.30
N PHE A 162 -11.65 -19.83 0.19
CA PHE A 162 -13.05 -19.98 0.63
C PHE A 162 -13.82 -20.98 -0.25
N PRO A 163 -14.63 -21.87 0.35
CA PRO A 163 -15.49 -22.77 -0.40
C PRO A 163 -16.62 -22.00 -1.12
N LEU A 164 -17.13 -22.58 -2.20
CA LEU A 164 -18.26 -22.03 -2.97
C LEU A 164 -19.57 -22.77 -2.67
N ASP A 165 -19.75 -23.20 -1.42
CA ASP A 165 -20.89 -24.00 -0.95
C ASP A 165 -22.04 -23.15 -0.38
N GLY A 166 -21.87 -21.83 -0.32
CA GLY A 166 -22.86 -20.89 0.20
C GLY A 166 -22.87 -20.78 1.72
N ASN A 167 -21.98 -21.47 2.43
CA ASN A 167 -21.87 -21.40 3.89
C ASN A 167 -20.70 -20.49 4.29
N ASN A 168 -20.99 -19.20 4.49
CA ASN A 168 -19.96 -18.23 4.84
C ASN A 168 -19.48 -18.43 6.29
N SER A 169 -18.18 -18.34 6.47
CA SER A 169 -17.48 -18.34 7.77
C SER A 169 -17.17 -16.93 8.30
N THR A 170 -17.43 -15.90 7.48
CA THR A 170 -17.14 -14.50 7.76
C THR A 170 -18.36 -13.61 7.50
N ASP A 171 -18.50 -12.53 8.28
CA ASP A 171 -19.65 -11.62 8.17
C ASP A 171 -19.67 -10.82 6.85
N PHE A 172 -18.50 -10.37 6.39
CA PHE A 172 -18.37 -9.47 5.23
C PHE A 172 -17.31 -9.88 4.22
N ILE A 173 -16.27 -10.62 4.65
CA ILE A 173 -15.06 -10.84 3.84
C ILE A 173 -15.39 -11.67 2.62
N GLU A 174 -16.06 -12.82 2.79
CA GLU A 174 -16.51 -13.68 1.69
C GLU A 174 -17.46 -12.96 0.74
N ASP A 175 -18.41 -12.19 1.29
CA ASP A 175 -19.35 -11.41 0.50
C ASP A 175 -18.66 -10.33 -0.35
N TRP A 176 -17.60 -9.74 0.18
CA TRP A 176 -16.80 -8.75 -0.55
C TRP A 176 -15.91 -9.38 -1.61
N VAL A 177 -15.08 -10.37 -1.25
CA VAL A 177 -14.09 -10.91 -2.19
C VAL A 177 -14.74 -11.67 -3.34
N LYS A 178 -16.01 -12.08 -3.20
CA LYS A 178 -16.74 -12.74 -4.29
C LYS A 178 -16.93 -11.87 -5.54
N ILE A 179 -16.72 -10.55 -5.44
CA ILE A 179 -16.66 -9.64 -6.59
C ILE A 179 -15.73 -10.20 -7.68
N CYS A 180 -14.62 -10.85 -7.28
CA CYS A 180 -13.65 -11.44 -8.20
C CYS A 180 -13.77 -12.97 -8.33
N LEU A 181 -14.92 -13.58 -8.04
CA LEU A 181 -15.16 -15.00 -8.36
C LEU A 181 -14.82 -15.37 -9.81
N PRO A 182 -15.13 -14.54 -10.83
CA PRO A 182 -14.72 -14.85 -12.21
C PRO A 182 -13.21 -15.06 -12.37
N ALA A 183 -12.38 -14.33 -11.61
CA ALA A 183 -10.93 -14.49 -11.62
C ALA A 183 -10.51 -15.84 -11.01
N LYS A 184 -11.09 -16.21 -9.85
CA LYS A 184 -10.89 -17.52 -9.23
C LYS A 184 -11.25 -18.65 -10.19
N SER A 185 -12.45 -18.59 -10.79
CA SER A 185 -12.92 -19.62 -11.72
C SER A 185 -12.00 -19.80 -12.91
N LYS A 186 -11.55 -18.70 -13.52
CA LYS A 186 -10.60 -18.75 -14.64
C LYS A 186 -9.27 -19.37 -14.24
N VAL A 187 -8.69 -18.93 -13.12
CA VAL A 187 -7.38 -19.42 -12.66
C VAL A 187 -7.44 -20.91 -12.33
N LEU A 188 -8.50 -21.38 -11.67
CA LEU A 188 -8.68 -22.80 -11.37
C LEU A 188 -8.83 -23.63 -12.65
N ALA A 189 -9.63 -23.16 -13.63
CA ALA A 189 -9.81 -23.85 -14.90
C ALA A 189 -8.52 -23.96 -15.72
N GLU A 190 -7.66 -22.94 -15.67
CA GLU A 190 -6.42 -22.89 -16.46
C GLU A 190 -5.20 -23.48 -15.72
N ASN A 191 -5.24 -23.61 -14.39
CA ASN A 191 -4.05 -23.88 -13.56
C ASN A 191 -4.33 -24.82 -12.37
N GLU A 192 -5.30 -25.73 -12.49
CA GLU A 192 -5.71 -26.63 -11.41
C GLU A 192 -4.54 -27.38 -10.75
N SER A 193 -3.55 -27.81 -11.55
CA SER A 193 -2.39 -28.56 -11.08
C SER A 193 -1.22 -27.71 -10.54
N SER A 194 -1.33 -26.38 -10.56
CA SER A 194 -0.28 -25.48 -10.06
C SER A 194 -0.28 -25.39 -8.53
N ALA A 195 0.85 -25.00 -7.95
CA ALA A 195 0.93 -24.73 -6.51
C ALA A 195 -0.06 -23.62 -6.12
N PHE A 196 -0.59 -23.69 -4.89
CA PHE A 196 -1.60 -22.74 -4.40
C PHE A 196 -1.09 -21.28 -4.43
N GLU A 197 0.18 -21.07 -4.12
CA GLU A 197 0.83 -19.76 -4.18
C GLU A 197 0.88 -19.22 -5.63
N ASP A 198 1.15 -20.07 -6.61
CA ASP A 198 1.15 -19.69 -8.03
C ASP A 198 -0.26 -19.34 -8.51
N GLN A 199 -1.26 -20.12 -8.07
CA GLN A 199 -2.67 -19.82 -8.32
C GLN A 199 -3.06 -18.47 -7.71
N CYS A 200 -2.63 -18.17 -6.47
CA CYS A 200 -2.85 -16.86 -5.86
C CYS A 200 -2.21 -15.74 -6.68
N GLY A 201 -0.94 -15.87 -7.07
CA GLY A 201 -0.23 -14.87 -7.87
C GLY A 201 -0.90 -14.58 -9.23
N ARG A 202 -1.46 -15.61 -9.86
CA ARG A 202 -2.27 -15.46 -11.08
C ARG A 202 -3.61 -14.80 -10.80
N CYS A 203 -4.29 -15.21 -9.72
CA CYS A 203 -5.57 -14.64 -9.33
C CYS A 203 -5.45 -13.17 -8.92
N GLU A 204 -4.33 -12.73 -8.35
CA GLU A 204 -4.08 -11.32 -8.03
C GLU A 204 -4.09 -10.45 -9.30
N ARG A 205 -3.49 -10.92 -10.39
CA ARG A 205 -3.51 -10.23 -11.70
C ARG A 205 -4.88 -10.32 -12.37
N GLU A 206 -5.51 -11.48 -12.34
CA GLU A 206 -6.80 -11.66 -12.99
C GLU A 206 -7.93 -10.90 -12.26
N ALA A 207 -7.85 -10.74 -10.94
CA ALA A 207 -8.78 -9.90 -10.18
C ALA A 207 -8.70 -8.42 -10.58
N VAL A 208 -7.51 -7.93 -10.97
CA VAL A 208 -7.35 -6.61 -11.60
C VAL A 208 -8.12 -6.57 -12.92
N ASN A 209 -7.98 -7.58 -13.78
CA ASN A 209 -8.71 -7.64 -15.06
C ASN A 209 -10.23 -7.68 -14.87
N VAL A 210 -10.74 -8.45 -13.90
CA VAL A 210 -12.17 -8.45 -13.54
C VAL A 210 -12.61 -7.07 -13.06
N SER A 211 -11.81 -6.39 -12.25
CA SER A 211 -12.10 -5.03 -11.79
C SER A 211 -12.10 -4.00 -12.93
N LEU A 212 -11.20 -4.13 -13.91
CA LEU A 212 -11.21 -3.31 -15.13
C LEU A 212 -12.47 -3.55 -15.98
N ALA A 213 -12.92 -4.80 -16.09
CA ALA A 213 -14.17 -5.12 -16.76
C ALA A 213 -15.38 -4.55 -15.99
N ASN A 214 -15.38 -4.63 -14.66
CA ASN A 214 -16.41 -4.05 -13.81
C ASN A 214 -16.48 -2.52 -13.94
N LEU A 215 -15.35 -1.83 -14.08
CA LEU A 215 -15.31 -0.38 -14.36
C LEU A 215 -16.11 -0.03 -15.63
N LEU A 216 -16.08 -0.89 -16.65
CA LEU A 216 -16.90 -0.67 -17.85
C LEU A 216 -18.39 -0.82 -17.59
N THR A 217 -18.86 -1.38 -16.48
CA THR A 217 -20.30 -1.43 -16.19
C THR A 217 -20.87 -0.06 -15.80
N TYR A 218 -20.01 0.89 -15.39
CA TYR A 218 -20.38 2.27 -15.07
C TYR A 218 -20.58 3.08 -16.36
N PRO A 219 -21.78 3.65 -16.63
CA PRO A 219 -22.05 4.33 -17.90
C PRO A 219 -21.08 5.48 -18.22
N PHE A 220 -20.77 6.32 -17.23
CA PHE A 220 -19.87 7.46 -17.39
C PHE A 220 -18.40 7.07 -17.57
N VAL A 221 -17.98 5.91 -17.07
CA VAL A 221 -16.64 5.36 -17.36
C VAL A 221 -16.58 4.91 -18.81
N ARG A 222 -17.56 4.12 -19.25
CA ARG A 222 -17.64 3.63 -20.64
C ARG A 222 -17.67 4.81 -21.63
N GLU A 223 -18.46 5.83 -21.33
CA GLU A 223 -18.53 7.04 -22.15
C GLU A 223 -17.17 7.75 -22.24
N GLY A 224 -16.47 7.94 -21.12
CA GLY A 224 -15.14 8.55 -21.10
C GLY A 224 -14.11 7.75 -21.89
N VAL A 225 -14.15 6.43 -21.81
CA VAL A 225 -13.27 5.53 -22.57
C VAL A 225 -13.56 5.62 -24.07
N VAL A 226 -14.83 5.57 -24.49
CA VAL A 226 -15.23 5.69 -25.90
C VAL A 226 -14.83 7.05 -26.48
N LYS A 227 -14.93 8.12 -25.69
CA LYS A 227 -14.52 9.47 -26.10
C LYS A 227 -13.00 9.70 -26.07
N GLY A 228 -12.22 8.75 -25.56
CA GLY A 228 -10.78 8.90 -25.38
C GLY A 228 -10.37 9.90 -24.29
N THR A 229 -11.31 10.33 -23.44
CA THR A 229 -11.02 11.24 -22.32
C THR A 229 -10.65 10.51 -21.03
N LEU A 230 -10.80 9.18 -21.00
CA LEU A 230 -10.50 8.35 -19.84
C LEU A 230 -9.80 7.05 -20.28
N ALA A 231 -8.66 6.73 -19.66
CA ALA A 231 -7.95 5.48 -19.88
C ALA A 231 -8.06 4.56 -18.66
N LEU A 232 -8.23 3.25 -18.89
CA LEU A 232 -8.23 2.23 -17.84
C LEU A 232 -6.93 1.44 -17.87
N LYS A 233 -6.27 1.29 -16.72
CA LYS A 233 -4.99 0.58 -16.58
C LYS A 233 -5.01 -0.39 -15.41
N GLY A 234 -4.46 -1.58 -15.62
CA GLY A 234 -4.15 -2.53 -14.57
C GLY A 234 -2.69 -2.41 -14.16
N GLY A 235 -2.41 -2.54 -12.88
CA GLY A 235 -1.06 -2.62 -12.34
C GLY A 235 -0.91 -3.80 -11.39
N TYR A 236 0.32 -4.30 -11.25
CA TYR A 236 0.65 -5.32 -10.27
C TYR A 236 1.97 -4.99 -9.60
N TYR A 237 1.94 -4.76 -8.28
CA TYR A 237 3.12 -4.50 -7.47
C TYR A 237 3.58 -5.76 -6.74
N ASP A 238 4.72 -6.30 -7.16
CA ASP A 238 5.40 -7.39 -6.47
C ASP A 238 6.39 -6.82 -5.46
N PHE A 239 5.98 -6.67 -4.20
CA PHE A 239 6.89 -6.19 -3.14
C PHE A 239 7.88 -7.25 -2.67
N VAL A 240 7.70 -8.52 -3.04
CA VAL A 240 8.65 -9.58 -2.72
C VAL A 240 9.87 -9.46 -3.62
N LYS A 241 9.65 -9.12 -4.90
CA LYS A 241 10.70 -8.94 -5.91
C LYS A 241 11.08 -7.49 -6.16
N GLY A 242 10.32 -6.53 -5.62
CA GLY A 242 10.50 -5.11 -5.89
C GLY A 242 10.20 -4.72 -7.35
N ALA A 243 9.21 -5.37 -7.97
CA ALA A 243 8.85 -5.18 -9.37
C ALA A 243 7.45 -4.59 -9.54
N PHE A 244 7.22 -3.87 -10.64
CA PHE A 244 5.91 -3.32 -10.98
C PHE A 244 5.57 -3.60 -12.44
N GLU A 245 4.41 -4.19 -12.68
CA GLU A 245 3.83 -4.41 -14.01
C GLU A 245 2.72 -3.39 -14.25
N LEU A 246 2.58 -2.92 -15.49
CA LEU A 246 1.53 -1.99 -15.91
C LEU A 246 1.00 -2.40 -17.29
N TRP A 247 -0.32 -2.49 -17.43
CA TRP A 247 -0.99 -2.77 -18.69
C TRP A 247 -2.22 -1.89 -18.89
N GLY A 248 -2.62 -1.71 -20.14
CA GLY A 248 -3.80 -0.91 -20.51
C GLY A 248 -4.92 -1.78 -21.07
N LEU A 249 -6.16 -1.40 -20.81
CA LEU A 249 -7.29 -1.94 -21.55
C LEU A 249 -7.42 -1.18 -22.87
N GLN A 250 -7.25 -1.87 -24.01
CA GLN A 250 -7.60 -1.31 -25.31
C GLN A 250 -9.09 -1.54 -25.57
N PHE A 251 -9.89 -0.48 -25.49
CA PHE A 251 -11.31 -0.50 -25.85
C PHE A 251 -11.50 0.33 -27.11
N GLY A 252 -11.93 -0.32 -28.20
CA GLY A 252 -12.25 0.34 -29.46
C GLY A 252 -13.46 -0.34 -30.08
N LEU A 253 -14.41 0.46 -30.58
CA LEU A 253 -15.47 -0.06 -31.43
C LEU A 253 -14.85 -0.37 -32.80
N SER A 254 -14.88 -1.64 -33.22
CA SER A 254 -14.63 -1.96 -34.61
C SER A 254 -15.73 -1.31 -35.46
N PRO A 255 -15.41 -0.66 -36.60
CA PRO A 255 -16.44 -0.19 -37.52
C PRO A 255 -17.33 -1.38 -37.90
N ALA A 256 -18.63 -1.25 -37.71
CA ALA A 256 -19.58 -2.21 -38.23
C ALA A 256 -19.31 -2.37 -39.73
N HIS A 257 -19.09 -3.61 -40.18
CA HIS A 257 -18.98 -3.88 -41.62
C HIS A 257 -20.27 -3.38 -42.29
N PRO A 258 -20.19 -2.53 -43.32
CA PRO A 258 -21.38 -2.20 -44.10
C PRO A 258 -21.88 -3.48 -44.76
N ILE A 259 -23.17 -3.78 -44.54
CA ILE A 259 -23.94 -4.81 -45.27
C ILE A 259 -24.12 -4.32 -46.71
#